data_AF-A0A8I1ECQ7-F1
#
_entry.id   AF-A0A8I1ECQ7-F1
#
_cell.length_a   1.000
_cell.length_b   1.000
_cell.length_c   1.000
_cell.angle_alpha   90.00
_cell.angle_beta   90.00
_cell.angle_gamma   90.00
#
_symmetry.space_group_name_H-M   'P 1'
#
loop_
_entity.id
_entity.type
_entity.pdbx_description
1 polymer ?
#
loop_
_entity_poly.entity_id
_entity_poly.type
_entity_poly.pdbx_seq_one_letter_code
_entity_poly.pdbx_strand_id
1 'polypeptide(L)'
;MGWNKGYTIFEATVVGAYDLGKLDKELLSVLMEPYRGTDIDSGGSRDLKSKDGKGVEQIVIETWGLVMPSPPEGGMDEEGAWDEYLDAVYDQMSIVTSHFGWG
;
A
#
# COMPACT_ATOMS: atom_id res chain seq x y z
N MET A 1 -16.11 11.48 -1.34
CA MET A 1 -15.67 11.96 0.00
C MET A 1 -15.06 10.71 0.57
N GLY A 2 -13.73 10.65 0.55
CA GLY A 2 -12.99 9.40 0.74
C GLY A 2 -13.36 8.65 2.02
N TRP A 3 -13.42 7.33 1.92
CA TRP A 3 -13.66 6.44 3.04
C TRP A 3 -12.36 6.16 3.80
N ASN A 4 -11.84 7.18 4.48
CA ASN A 4 -10.58 7.11 5.23
C ASN A 4 -10.57 5.98 6.27
N LYS A 5 -11.71 5.74 6.94
CA LYS A 5 -11.82 4.66 7.92
C LYS A 5 -11.62 3.28 7.29
N GLY A 6 -11.98 3.11 6.01
CA GLY A 6 -11.71 1.88 5.27
C GLY A 6 -10.22 1.63 5.16
N TYR A 7 -9.46 2.67 4.80
CA TYR A 7 -8.00 2.59 4.67
C TYR A 7 -7.31 2.28 5.98
N THR A 8 -7.72 2.91 7.09
CA THR A 8 -7.18 2.59 8.43
C THR A 8 -7.35 1.11 8.79
N ILE A 9 -8.51 0.53 8.47
CA ILE A 9 -8.79 -0.90 8.76
C ILE A 9 -7.97 -1.79 7.82
N PHE A 10 -7.92 -1.43 6.53
CA PHE A 10 -7.15 -2.16 5.52
C PHE A 10 -5.67 -2.22 5.90
N GLU A 11 -5.07 -1.07 6.21
CA GLU A 11 -3.67 -0.93 6.60
C GLU A 11 -3.33 -1.84 7.79
N ALA A 12 -4.09 -1.74 8.88
CA ALA A 12 -3.87 -2.55 10.08
C ALA A 12 -3.99 -4.06 9.80
N THR A 13 -4.94 -4.45 8.94
CA THR A 13 -5.20 -5.86 8.62
C THR A 13 -4.08 -6.44 7.75
N VAL A 14 -3.63 -5.72 6.73
CA VAL A 14 -2.55 -6.14 5.84
C VAL A 14 -1.23 -6.25 6.59
N VAL A 15 -0.87 -5.21 7.37
CA VAL A 15 0.37 -5.23 8.17
C VAL A 15 0.35 -6.38 9.18
N GLY A 16 -0.78 -6.59 9.86
CA GLY A 16 -0.93 -7.70 10.82
C GLY A 16 -0.81 -9.09 10.15
N ALA A 17 -1.43 -9.29 8.99
CA ALA A 17 -1.31 -10.54 8.24
C ALA A 17 0.11 -10.81 7.74
N TYR A 18 0.81 -9.76 7.29
CA TYR A 18 2.20 -9.82 6.88
C TYR A 18 3.12 -10.21 8.05
N ASP A 19 2.96 -9.56 9.20
CA ASP A 19 3.75 -9.82 10.42
C ASP A 19 3.57 -11.23 11.00
N LEU A 20 2.49 -11.92 10.64
CA LEU A 20 2.23 -13.32 10.98
C LEU A 20 2.87 -14.29 9.97
N GLY A 21 3.47 -13.79 8.89
CA GLY A 21 4.01 -14.60 7.80
C GLY A 21 2.93 -15.38 7.04
N LYS A 22 1.70 -14.83 7.01
CA LYS A 22 0.52 -15.48 6.39
C LYS A 22 0.02 -14.76 5.15
N LEU A 23 0.56 -13.59 4.85
CA LEU A 23 0.14 -12.80 3.70
C LEU A 23 0.78 -13.34 2.43
N ASP A 24 -0.04 -13.96 1.59
CA ASP A 24 0.23 -14.25 0.19
C ASP A 24 -0.76 -13.47 -0.71
N LYS A 25 -0.60 -13.58 -2.02
CA LYS A 25 -1.45 -12.87 -2.99
C LYS A 25 -2.92 -13.27 -2.89
N GLU A 26 -3.21 -14.53 -2.57
CA GLU A 26 -4.58 -15.04 -2.46
C GLU A 26 -5.27 -14.44 -1.24
N LEU A 27 -4.61 -14.46 -0.08
CA LEU A 27 -5.12 -13.82 1.13
C LEU A 27 -5.23 -12.29 0.94
N LEU A 28 -4.23 -11.64 0.34
CA LEU A 28 -4.31 -10.21 0.04
C LEU A 28 -5.55 -9.89 -0.82
N SER A 29 -5.82 -10.70 -1.84
CA SER A 29 -7.03 -10.52 -2.67
C SER A 29 -8.30 -10.61 -1.83
N VAL A 30 -8.41 -11.60 -0.95
CA VAL A 30 -9.53 -11.75 -0.01
C VAL A 30 -9.66 -10.55 0.93
N LEU A 31 -8.55 -9.99 1.41
CA LEU A 31 -8.54 -8.80 2.27
C LEU A 31 -8.94 -7.53 1.53
N MET A 32 -8.72 -7.46 0.22
CA MET A 32 -9.08 -6.29 -0.61
C MET A 32 -10.54 -6.30 -1.08
N GLU A 33 -11.17 -7.48 -1.19
CA GLU A 33 -12.54 -7.61 -1.68
C GLU A 33 -13.61 -6.79 -0.94
N PRO A 34 -13.60 -6.66 0.40
CA PRO A 34 -14.58 -5.82 1.11
C PRO A 34 -14.57 -4.35 0.70
N TYR A 35 -13.50 -3.89 0.06
CA TYR A 35 -13.31 -2.52 -0.40
C TYR A 35 -13.58 -2.35 -1.90
N ARG A 36 -14.01 -3.41 -2.60
CA ARG A 36 -14.26 -3.37 -4.03
C ARG A 36 -15.32 -2.31 -4.39
N GLY A 37 -15.00 -1.45 -5.36
CA GLY A 37 -15.91 -0.40 -5.83
C GLY A 37 -16.15 0.73 -4.82
N THR A 38 -15.32 0.83 -3.78
CA THR A 38 -15.44 1.88 -2.75
C THR A 38 -14.47 3.04 -3.02
N ASP A 39 -14.84 4.24 -2.58
CA ASP A 39 -14.02 5.47 -2.60
C ASP A 39 -13.03 5.45 -1.42
N ILE A 40 -12.28 4.35 -1.23
CA ILE A 40 -11.34 4.21 -0.12
C ILE A 40 -10.08 5.05 -0.38
N ASP A 41 -9.67 5.81 0.64
CA ASP A 41 -8.73 6.91 0.49
C ASP A 41 -7.56 6.78 1.46
N SER A 42 -6.32 6.90 0.95
CA SER A 42 -5.07 6.82 1.70
C SER A 42 -4.89 7.92 2.73
N GLY A 43 -5.70 8.98 2.70
CA GLY A 43 -5.83 9.97 3.78
C GLY A 43 -6.27 9.37 5.13
N GLY A 44 -6.69 8.10 5.15
CA GLY A 44 -6.89 7.32 6.38
C GLY A 44 -5.65 6.63 6.95
N SER A 45 -4.49 6.74 6.30
CA SER A 45 -3.23 6.13 6.74
C SER A 45 -2.88 6.50 8.19
N ARG A 46 -2.32 5.54 8.91
CA ARG A 46 -1.68 5.69 10.23
C ARG A 46 -0.17 5.49 10.16
N ASP A 47 0.38 5.35 8.96
CA ASP A 47 1.80 5.11 8.67
C ASP A 47 2.35 3.90 9.45
N LEU A 48 1.54 2.85 9.57
CA LEU A 48 1.91 1.63 10.27
C LEU A 48 3.08 0.96 9.56
N LYS A 49 4.01 0.44 10.37
CA LYS A 49 5.16 -0.34 9.90
C LYS A 49 5.05 -1.77 10.42
N SER A 50 5.35 -2.73 9.55
CA SER A 50 5.58 -4.13 9.93
C SER A 50 6.82 -4.28 10.81
N LYS A 51 7.02 -5.48 11.36
CA LYS A 51 8.20 -5.85 12.17
C LYS A 51 9.54 -5.65 11.46
N ASP A 52 9.56 -5.72 10.13
CA ASP A 52 10.74 -5.49 9.28
C ASP A 52 10.81 -4.06 8.73
N GLY A 53 9.90 -3.16 9.15
CA GLY A 53 9.94 -1.73 8.84
C GLY A 53 9.23 -1.33 7.54
N LYS A 54 8.57 -2.26 6.84
CA LYS A 54 7.83 -1.97 5.60
C LYS A 54 6.50 -1.28 5.90
N GLY A 55 6.11 -0.36 5.02
CA GLY A 55 4.76 0.23 5.00
C GLY A 55 3.76 -0.64 4.26
N VAL A 56 2.47 -0.31 4.35
CA VAL A 56 1.40 -1.08 3.69
C VAL A 56 1.57 -1.10 2.17
N GLU A 57 1.96 0.01 1.54
CA GLU A 57 2.14 0.10 0.08
C GLU A 57 3.21 -0.88 -0.38
N GLN A 58 4.36 -0.91 0.29
CA GLN A 58 5.44 -1.85 -0.02
C GLN A 58 4.99 -3.31 0.15
N ILE A 59 4.32 -3.62 1.26
CA ILE A 59 3.79 -4.96 1.52
C ILE A 59 2.83 -5.39 0.41
N VAL A 60 1.89 -4.51 0.02
CA VAL A 60 0.89 -4.80 -1.01
C VAL A 60 1.54 -5.01 -2.37
N ILE A 61 2.42 -4.10 -2.79
CA ILE A 61 3.12 -4.15 -4.09
C ILE A 61 3.90 -5.46 -4.23
N GLU A 62 4.75 -5.77 -3.24
CA GLU A 62 5.59 -6.97 -3.27
C GLU A 62 4.75 -8.26 -3.19
N THR A 63 3.73 -8.30 -2.33
CA THR A 63 2.82 -9.45 -2.20
C THR A 63 2.02 -9.69 -3.48
N TRP A 64 1.64 -8.63 -4.19
CA TRP A 64 0.93 -8.74 -5.46
C TRP A 64 1.82 -9.27 -6.60
N GLY A 65 3.13 -9.30 -6.39
CA GLY A 65 4.14 -9.71 -7.37
C GLY A 65 4.63 -8.57 -8.26
N LEU A 66 4.43 -7.31 -7.84
CA LEU A 66 4.95 -6.13 -8.53
C LEU A 66 6.34 -5.78 -8.02
N VAL A 67 7.07 -4.99 -8.81
CA VAL A 67 8.41 -4.52 -8.44
C VAL A 67 8.27 -3.26 -7.62
N MET A 68 8.77 -3.29 -6.38
CA MET A 68 8.84 -2.11 -5.54
C MET A 68 9.86 -1.10 -6.12
N PRO A 69 9.47 0.17 -6.36
CA PRO A 69 10.41 1.22 -6.72
C PRO A 69 11.52 1.35 -5.69
N SER A 70 12.72 1.70 -6.13
CA SER A 70 13.84 1.94 -5.22
C SER A 70 13.80 3.38 -4.71
N PRO A 71 13.98 3.63 -3.41
CA PRO A 71 14.11 4.98 -2.90
C PRO A 71 15.37 5.64 -3.50
N PRO A 72 15.37 6.97 -3.67
CA PRO A 72 16.51 7.68 -4.22
C PRO A 72 17.75 7.53 -3.31
N GLU A 73 18.93 7.50 -3.92
CA GLU A 73 20.21 7.43 -3.21
C GLU A 73 20.63 8.84 -2.74
N GLY A 74 20.04 9.32 -1.64
CA GLY A 74 20.33 10.67 -1.14
C GLY A 74 19.52 11.03 0.11
N GLY A 75 19.93 12.11 0.79
CA GLY A 75 19.09 12.73 1.83
C GLY A 75 17.81 13.32 1.23
N MET A 76 16.92 13.87 2.06
CA MET A 76 15.70 14.55 1.60
C MET A 76 15.95 15.85 0.79
N ASP A 77 17.21 16.14 0.49
CA ASP A 77 17.69 17.42 -0.06
C ASP A 77 17.85 17.39 -1.59
N GLU A 78 17.66 16.23 -2.23
CA GLU A 78 17.54 16.13 -3.69
C GLU A 78 16.13 16.55 -4.14
N GLU A 79 16.05 17.76 -4.70
CA GLU A 79 14.81 18.37 -5.15
C GLU A 79 14.08 17.47 -6.16
N GLY A 80 12.89 16.99 -5.79
CA GLY A 80 11.99 16.21 -6.66
C GLY A 80 12.24 14.69 -6.68
N ALA A 81 13.39 14.17 -6.26
CA ALA A 81 13.68 12.73 -6.34
C ALA A 81 12.77 11.88 -5.44
N TRP A 82 12.40 12.41 -4.27
CA TRP A 82 11.45 11.76 -3.37
C TRP A 82 10.01 11.81 -3.91
N ASP A 83 9.63 12.89 -4.59
CA ASP A 83 8.31 13.01 -5.22
C ASP A 83 8.19 11.99 -6.36
N GLU A 84 9.20 11.88 -7.22
CA GLU A 84 9.24 10.85 -8.29
C GLU A 84 9.17 9.43 -7.74
N TYR A 85 9.84 9.16 -6.62
CA TYR A 85 9.76 7.88 -5.94
C TYR A 85 8.35 7.60 -5.41
N LEU A 86 7.73 8.58 -4.74
CA LEU A 86 6.38 8.45 -4.20
C LEU A 86 5.34 8.27 -5.30
N ASP A 87 5.47 9.00 -6.41
CA ASP A 87 4.64 8.83 -7.60
C ASP A 87 4.79 7.43 -8.18
N ALA A 88 6.02 6.91 -8.30
CA ALA A 88 6.25 5.54 -8.77
C ALA A 88 5.64 4.48 -7.84
N VAL A 89 5.70 4.69 -6.51
CA VAL A 89 5.04 3.81 -5.53
C VAL A 89 3.53 3.89 -5.67
N TYR A 90 2.98 5.09 -5.83
CA TYR A 90 1.56 5.31 -6.07
C TYR A 90 1.10 4.61 -7.36
N ASP A 91 1.86 4.70 -8.45
CA ASP A 91 1.57 4.02 -9.71
C ASP A 91 1.50 2.50 -9.53
N GLN A 92 2.46 1.89 -8.81
CA GLN A 92 2.40 0.45 -8.52
C GLN A 92 1.20 0.08 -7.66
N MET A 93 0.90 0.87 -6.61
CA MET A 93 -0.27 0.66 -5.77
C MET A 93 -1.57 0.78 -6.59
N SER A 94 -1.63 1.74 -7.53
CA SER A 94 -2.78 1.99 -8.39
C SER A 94 -3.13 0.79 -9.27
N ILE A 95 -2.14 0.00 -9.72
CA ILE A 95 -2.36 -1.23 -10.46
C ILE A 95 -3.16 -2.23 -9.61
N VAL A 96 -2.80 -2.35 -8.33
CA VAL A 96 -3.48 -3.25 -7.40
C VAL A 96 -4.87 -2.72 -7.08
N THR A 97 -5.00 -1.45 -6.68
CA THR A 97 -6.29 -0.88 -6.25
C THR A 97 -7.29 -0.77 -7.40
N SER A 98 -6.83 -0.51 -8.63
CA SER A 98 -7.66 -0.52 -9.84
C SER A 98 -8.25 -1.90 -10.13
N HIS A 99 -7.55 -2.98 -9.79
CA HIS A 99 -8.09 -4.34 -9.90
C HIS A 99 -9.35 -4.55 -9.03
N PHE A 100 -9.45 -3.82 -7.93
CA PHE A 100 -10.60 -3.80 -7.02
C PHE A 100 -11.53 -2.61 -7.26
N GLY A 101 -11.25 -1.75 -8.25
CA GLY A 101 -12.07 -0.59 -8.56
C GLY A 101 -12.16 0.40 -7.40
N TRP A 102 -11.07 0.62 -6.68
CA TRP A 102 -11.00 1.72 -5.72
C TRP A 102 -11.08 3.04 -6.49
N GLY A 103 -11.92 3.96 -6.01
CA GLY A 103 -12.20 5.26 -6.63
C GLY A 103 -11.56 6.41 -5.88
#